data_AF-A0A7K6VTY7-F1
#
_entry.id   AF-A0A7K6VTY7-F1
#
_cell.length_a   1.000
_cell.length_b   1.000
_cell.length_c   1.000
_cell.angle_alpha   90.00
_cell.angle_beta   90.00
_cell.angle_gamma   90.00
#
_symmetry.space_group_name_H-M   'P 1'
#
loop_
_entity.id
_entity.type
_entity.pdbx_description
1 polymer ?
#
loop_
_entity_poly.entity_id
_entity_poly.type
_entity_poly.pdbx_seq_one_letter_code
_entity_poly.pdbx_strand_id
1 'polypeptide(L)' 'AKQTRGHTWSSPEPPSPVQIHTWVSEGPSEAQAVCVNCQNNSVGDRCDTCRPGFFLLDGTCTR' A
#
# COMPACT_ATOMS: atom_id res chain seq x y z
N ALA A 1 -23.28 -1.15 -10.42
CA ALA A 1 -24.18 -1.82 -9.47
C ALA A 1 -23.88 -1.30 -8.07
N LYS A 2 -24.90 -0.88 -7.32
CA LYS A 2 -24.77 -0.25 -5.99
C LYS A 2 -24.60 -1.34 -4.92
N GLN A 3 -23.68 -1.14 -3.97
CA GLN A 3 -23.79 -1.74 -2.63
C GLN A 3 -23.92 -0.60 -1.62
N THR A 4 -25.15 -0.20 -1.35
CA THR A 4 -25.50 0.62 -0.18
C THR A 4 -26.01 -0.32 0.91
N ARG A 5 -25.17 -0.62 1.90
CA ARG A 5 -25.61 -0.94 3.26
C ARG A 5 -24.76 -0.11 4.20
N GLY A 6 -25.42 0.78 4.94
CA GLY A 6 -24.79 1.64 5.92
C GLY A 6 -24.12 0.82 7.01
N HIS A 7 -22.80 0.80 6.97
CA HIS A 7 -21.98 0.48 8.11
C HIS A 7 -21.07 1.68 8.31
N THR A 8 -21.13 2.23 9.51
CA THR A 8 -20.23 3.25 10.03
C THR A 8 -18.79 2.88 9.66
N TRP A 9 -17.95 3.86 9.34
CA TRP A 9 -16.50 3.72 9.39
C TRP A 9 -16.09 3.49 10.86
N SER A 10 -16.45 2.35 11.40
CA SER A 10 -15.87 1.82 12.63
C SER A 10 -14.65 1.06 12.15
N SER A 11 -13.45 1.53 12.46
CA SER A 11 -12.18 0.86 12.12
C SER A 11 -12.34 -0.65 12.26
N PRO A 12 -12.35 -1.42 11.16
CA PRO A 12 -12.56 -2.85 11.27
C PRO A 12 -11.32 -3.44 11.93
N GLU A 13 -11.53 -4.20 13.00
CA GLU A 13 -10.52 -5.13 13.46
C GLU A 13 -9.99 -5.93 12.26
N PRO A 14 -8.67 -6.16 12.17
CA PRO A 14 -8.10 -6.88 11.03
C PRO A 14 -8.77 -8.25 10.90
N PRO A 15 -9.20 -8.65 9.68
CA PRO A 15 -9.87 -9.92 9.48
C PRO A 15 -8.98 -11.08 9.92
N SER A 16 -9.60 -12.14 10.44
CA SER A 16 -8.87 -13.37 10.75
C SER A 16 -8.17 -13.90 9.50
N PRO A 17 -7.02 -14.60 9.62
CA PRO A 17 -6.23 -15.05 8.46
C PRO A 17 -7.03 -15.86 7.43
N VAL A 18 -8.03 -16.61 7.89
CA VAL A 18 -8.89 -17.46 7.05
C VAL A 18 -9.92 -16.66 6.25
N GLN A 19 -10.21 -15.42 6.66
CA GLN A 19 -11.22 -14.56 6.05
C GLN A 19 -10.63 -13.46 5.15
N ILE A 20 -9.30 -13.40 5.01
CA ILE A 20 -8.64 -12.35 4.21
C ILE A 20 -9.15 -12.34 2.77
N HIS A 21 -9.30 -13.52 2.15
CA HIS A 21 -9.72 -13.65 0.76
C HIS A 21 -11.19 -13.25 0.52
N THR A 22 -12.06 -13.42 1.52
CA THR A 22 -13.47 -12.98 1.45
C THR A 22 -13.63 -11.51 1.80
N TRP A 23 -12.74 -10.94 2.61
CA TRP A 23 -12.73 -9.51 2.96
C TRP A 23 -12.16 -8.61 1.86
N VAL A 24 -11.14 -9.10 1.16
CA VAL A 24 -10.50 -8.38 0.05
C VAL A 24 -10.63 -9.27 -1.18
N SER A 25 -11.77 -9.17 -1.85
CA SER A 25 -12.01 -9.93 -3.09
C SER A 25 -11.12 -9.42 -4.25
N GLU A 26 -10.76 -8.13 -4.22
CA GLU A 26 -9.95 -7.46 -5.23
C GLU A 26 -9.04 -6.43 -4.55
N GLY A 27 -7.78 -6.37 -4.98
CA GLY A 27 -6.83 -5.35 -4.54
C GLY A 27 -7.05 -4.00 -5.24
N PRO A 28 -6.36 -2.93 -4.83
CA PRO A 28 -6.34 -1.68 -5.60
C PRO A 28 -5.78 -1.96 -7.00
N SER A 29 -6.32 -1.28 -8.02
CA SER A 29 -5.73 -1.33 -9.37
C SER A 29 -4.27 -0.87 -9.33
N GLU A 30 -3.43 -1.33 -10.26
CA GLU A 30 -2.01 -0.89 -10.37
C GLU A 30 -1.86 0.64 -10.36
N ALA A 31 -2.81 1.36 -10.97
CA ALA A 31 -2.82 2.83 -10.97
C ALA A 31 -3.02 3.46 -9.59
N GLN A 32 -3.63 2.73 -8.65
CA GLN A 32 -3.98 3.18 -7.28
C GLN A 32 -3.22 2.40 -6.20
N ALA A 33 -2.38 1.43 -6.57
CA ALA A 33 -1.60 0.68 -5.62
C ALA A 33 -0.56 1.59 -4.95
N VAL A 34 -0.39 1.38 -3.64
CA VAL A 34 0.57 2.10 -2.79
C VAL A 34 1.48 1.08 -2.13
N CYS A 35 2.78 1.25 -2.28
CA CYS A 35 3.78 0.40 -1.64
C CYS A 35 3.93 0.80 -0.16
N VAL A 36 3.69 -0.13 0.76
CA VAL A 36 3.74 0.12 2.21
C VAL A 36 5.08 -0.26 2.86
N ASN A 37 5.99 -0.89 2.12
CA ASN A 37 7.28 -1.37 2.65
C ASN A 37 8.44 -1.16 1.65
N CYS A 38 8.74 0.10 1.35
CA CYS A 38 9.81 0.48 0.42
C CYS A 38 11.19 0.01 0.89
N GLN A 39 11.96 -0.58 -0.02
CA GLN A 39 13.31 -1.08 0.21
C GLN A 39 14.37 -0.05 -0.19
N ASN A 40 15.65 -0.33 0.10
CA ASN A 40 16.78 0.44 -0.44
C ASN A 40 16.74 1.95 -0.14
N ASN A 41 16.18 2.38 0.99
CA ASN A 41 16.02 3.80 1.34
C ASN A 41 15.19 4.63 0.35
N SER A 42 14.28 3.98 -0.39
CA SER A 42 13.26 4.64 -1.20
C SER A 42 11.99 4.97 -0.40
N VAL A 43 11.17 5.86 -0.94
CA VAL A 43 9.90 6.39 -0.42
C VAL A 43 8.98 6.79 -1.58
N GLY A 44 7.72 7.11 -1.24
CA GLY A 44 6.66 7.48 -2.18
C GLY A 44 5.71 6.32 -2.44
N ASP A 45 4.57 6.61 -3.07
CA ASP A 45 3.53 5.60 -3.32
C ASP A 45 4.02 4.42 -4.16
N ARG A 46 5.10 4.63 -4.93
CA ARG A 46 5.73 3.64 -5.79
C ARG A 46 7.18 3.34 -5.43
N CYS A 47 7.66 3.80 -4.27
CA CYS A 47 9.06 3.64 -3.86
C CYS A 47 10.07 4.13 -4.91
N ASP A 48 9.73 5.17 -5.65
CA ASP A 48 10.48 5.71 -6.79
C ASP A 48 11.34 6.92 -6.41
N THR A 49 11.19 7.41 -5.19
CA THR A 49 11.89 8.60 -4.68
C THR A 49 12.83 8.21 -3.55
N CYS A 50 13.99 8.84 -3.44
CA CYS A 50 14.90 8.58 -2.33
C CYS A 50 14.51 9.33 -1.06
N ARG A 51 14.75 8.72 0.10
CA ARG A 51 14.59 9.40 1.40
C ARG A 51 15.46 10.66 1.43
N PRO A 52 15.03 11.72 2.16
CA PRO A 52 15.87 12.88 2.38
C PRO A 52 17.27 12.50 2.89
N GLY A 53 18.31 13.03 2.24
CA GLY A 53 19.70 12.69 2.53
C GLY A 53 20.22 11.43 1.83
N PHE A 54 19.45 10.84 0.91
CA PHE A 54 19.90 9.78 0.00
C PHE A 54 19.69 10.22 -1.45
N PHE A 55 20.55 9.75 -2.34
CA PHE A 55 20.58 10.05 -3.77
C PHE A 55 20.52 8.77 -4.58
N LEU A 56 19.87 8.81 -5.75
CA LEU A 56 19.77 7.66 -6.64
C LEU A 56 21.10 7.44 -7.37
N LEU A 57 21.84 6.41 -6.99
CA LEU A 57 23.07 5.98 -7.63
C LEU A 57 22.92 4.52 -8.05
N ASP A 58 23.13 4.23 -9.33
CA ASP A 58 23.06 2.86 -9.89
C ASP A 58 21.75 2.13 -9.54
N GLY A 59 20.63 2.84 -9.63
CA GLY A 59 19.30 2.31 -9.32
C GLY A 59 19.01 2.10 -7.83
N THR A 60 19.90 2.51 -6.93
CA THR A 60 19.74 2.35 -5.48
C THR A 60 19.87 3.71 -4.76
N CYS A 61 19.05 3.96 -3.73
CA CYS A 61 19.21 5.16 -2.92
C CYS A 61 20.36 4.99 -1.91
N THR A 62 21.43 5.75 -2.13
CA THR A 62 22.68 5.72 -1.36
C THR A 62 22.90 7.09 -0.70
N ARG A 63 23.51 7.12 0.49
CA ARG A 63 23.80 8.37 1.22
C ARG A 63 25.02 9.08 0.64
#